data_AF-A0A645FB19-F1
#
_entry.id   AF-A0A645FB19-F1
#
_cell.length_a   1.000
_cell.length_b   1.000
_cell.length_c   1.000
_cell.angle_alpha   90.00
_cell.angle_beta   90.00
_cell.angle_gamma   90.00
#
_symmetry.space_group_name_H-M   'P 1'
#
loop_
_entity.id
_entity.type
_entity.pdbx_description
1 polymer ?
#
loop_
_entity_poly.entity_id
_entity_poly.type
_entity_poly.pdbx_seq_one_letter_code
_entity_poly.pdbx_strand_id
1 'polypeptide(L)'
;MRLLQRYPGAHVFHMDDFFLQPDAKTPERLAQPGGNVDHERFLSEVLQPLAQGLEFIYHAYSCRDNSLLPRSAGQAPLYIIEGSYSLHPALRDCYDIKVFLDIDDQEQAERILKREGSRAERFFKEWIPMENHYFDACKVRECSDFLLSKNE
;
A
#
# COMPACT_ATOMS: atom_id res chain seq x y z
N MET A 1 -9.14 12.99 3.29
CA MET A 1 -8.92 11.63 3.83
C MET A 1 -9.25 11.64 5.33
N ARG A 2 -10.02 10.68 5.87
CA ARG A 2 -10.48 10.70 7.29
C ARG A 2 -9.32 10.69 8.31
N LEU A 3 -8.19 10.07 7.96
CA LEU A 3 -7.01 10.02 8.84
C LEU A 3 -6.36 11.40 9.02
N LEU A 4 -6.21 12.18 7.94
CA LEU A 4 -5.67 13.55 8.02
C LEU A 4 -6.58 14.51 8.81
N GLN A 5 -7.89 14.24 8.87
CA GLN A 5 -8.80 14.98 9.75
C GLN A 5 -8.57 14.65 11.23
N ARG A 6 -8.17 13.41 11.54
CA ARG A 6 -7.91 12.96 12.91
C ARG A 6 -6.50 13.31 13.40
N TYR A 7 -5.54 13.34 12.50
CA TYR A 7 -4.12 13.60 12.75
C TYR A 7 -3.65 14.77 11.87
N PRO A 8 -4.00 16.01 12.23
CA PRO A 8 -3.54 17.19 11.51
C PRO A 8 -2.01 17.25 11.56
N GLY A 9 -1.38 17.47 10.39
CA GLY A 9 0.07 17.52 10.24
C GLY A 9 0.73 16.17 9.93
N ALA A 10 -0.02 15.05 9.90
CA ALA A 10 0.51 13.79 9.40
C ALA A 10 0.73 13.84 7.88
N HIS A 11 1.69 13.05 7.39
CA HIS A 11 1.84 12.75 5.97
C HIS A 11 1.35 11.34 5.68
N VAL A 12 0.64 11.19 4.57
CA VAL A 12 0.12 9.90 4.11
C VAL A 12 0.78 9.55 2.79
N PHE A 13 1.28 8.32 2.69
CA PHE A 13 1.78 7.73 1.46
C PHE A 13 0.88 6.56 1.05
N HIS A 14 0.44 6.56 -0.20
CA HIS A 14 -0.43 5.53 -0.75
C HIS A 14 0.41 4.52 -1.53
N MET A 15 0.38 3.24 -1.18
CA MET A 15 1.14 2.22 -1.91
C MET A 15 0.71 2.07 -3.39
N ASP A 16 -0.51 2.50 -3.73
CA ASP A 16 -1.01 2.54 -5.12
C ASP A 16 -0.20 3.50 -6.00
N ASP A 17 0.45 4.52 -5.43
CA ASP A 17 1.37 5.41 -6.15
C ASP A 17 2.65 4.68 -6.59
N PHE A 18 2.90 3.50 -6.04
CA PHE A 18 4.09 2.70 -6.24
C PHE A 18 3.81 1.40 -7.01
N PHE A 19 2.73 1.30 -7.78
CA PHE A 19 2.59 0.18 -8.72
C PHE A 19 3.75 0.13 -9.71
N LEU A 20 4.11 -1.08 -10.14
CA LEU A 20 5.13 -1.26 -11.18
C LEU A 20 4.73 -0.59 -12.49
N GLN A 21 5.71 0.04 -13.12
CA GLN A 21 5.63 0.49 -14.50
C GLN A 21 5.57 -0.71 -15.47
N PRO A 22 4.95 -0.59 -16.66
CA PRO A 22 4.74 -1.72 -17.57
C PRO A 22 6.01 -2.49 -17.91
N ASP A 23 7.12 -1.79 -18.15
CA ASP A 23 8.39 -2.40 -18.54
C ASP A 23 9.03 -3.25 -17.42
N ALA A 24 8.64 -3.03 -16.17
CA ALA A 24 9.10 -3.79 -15.01
C ALA A 24 8.21 -5.01 -14.69
N LYS A 25 7.07 -5.18 -15.38
CA LYS A 25 6.12 -6.27 -15.14
C LYS A 25 6.50 -7.56 -15.89
N THR A 26 7.63 -8.15 -15.53
CA THR A 26 8.00 -9.47 -16.07
C THR A 26 7.15 -10.58 -15.42
N PRO A 27 6.97 -11.74 -16.09
CA PRO A 27 6.28 -12.88 -15.49
C PRO A 27 6.89 -13.32 -14.16
N GLU A 28 8.21 -13.32 -14.05
CA GLU A 28 8.94 -13.70 -12.84
C GLU A 28 8.67 -12.72 -11.70
N ARG A 29 8.60 -11.41 -12.02
CA ARG A 29 8.27 -10.38 -11.03
C ARG A 29 6.82 -10.49 -10.58
N LEU A 30 5.87 -10.62 -11.51
CA LEU A 30 4.45 -10.73 -11.19
C LEU A 30 4.09 -12.04 -10.47
N ALA A 31 4.91 -13.08 -10.60
CA ALA A 31 4.75 -14.32 -9.84
C ALA A 31 5.18 -14.19 -8.37
N GLN A 32 5.90 -13.12 -7.99
CA GLN A 32 6.28 -12.88 -6.59
C GLN A 32 5.07 -12.35 -5.79
N PRO A 33 4.88 -12.80 -4.54
CA PRO A 33 3.90 -12.19 -3.65
C PRO A 33 4.17 -10.69 -3.47
N GLY A 34 3.19 -9.84 -3.82
CA GLY A 34 3.37 -8.38 -3.80
C GLY A 34 4.28 -7.83 -4.91
N GLY A 35 4.63 -8.65 -5.90
CA GLY A 35 5.48 -8.28 -7.01
C GLY A 35 4.87 -7.24 -7.96
N ASN A 36 3.58 -6.92 -7.84
CA ASN A 36 2.89 -5.88 -8.60
C ASN A 36 3.22 -4.44 -8.12
N VAL A 37 3.88 -4.30 -6.97
CA VAL A 37 4.34 -3.04 -6.40
C VAL A 37 5.86 -2.89 -6.55
N ASP A 38 6.29 -1.67 -6.80
CA ASP A 38 7.67 -1.20 -6.87
C ASP A 38 8.18 -0.85 -5.46
N HIS A 39 8.36 -1.89 -4.64
CA HIS A 39 8.79 -1.72 -3.26
C HIS A 39 10.22 -1.18 -3.16
N GLU A 40 11.05 -1.41 -4.18
CA GLU A 40 12.38 -0.86 -4.32
C GLU A 40 12.35 0.67 -4.49
N ARG A 41 11.47 1.18 -5.38
CA ARG A 41 11.23 2.63 -5.49
C ARG A 41 10.67 3.22 -4.21
N PHE A 42 9.70 2.55 -3.59
CA PHE A 42 9.14 3.04 -2.32
C PHE A 42 10.21 3.12 -1.21
N LEU A 43 11.04 2.09 -1.06
CA LEU A 43 12.13 2.07 -0.09
C LEU A 43 13.12 3.21 -0.32
N SER A 44 13.57 3.40 -1.56
CA SER A 44 14.61 4.37 -1.92
C SER A 44 14.12 5.82 -1.98
N GLU A 45 12.92 6.07 -2.51
CA GLU A 45 12.37 7.42 -2.66
C GLU A 45 11.60 7.91 -1.43
N VAL A 46 11.11 7.02 -0.57
CA VAL A 46 10.28 7.40 0.59
C VAL A 46 10.91 6.99 1.91
N LEU A 47 11.07 5.70 2.20
CA LEU A 47 11.46 5.26 3.55
C LEU A 47 12.89 5.69 3.93
N GLN A 48 13.84 5.58 3.00
CA GLN A 48 15.22 6.00 3.26
C GLN A 48 15.34 7.52 3.50
N PRO A 49 14.74 8.41 2.69
CA PRO A 49 14.70 9.84 2.99
C PRO A 49 13.94 10.20 4.28
N LEU A 50 12.84 9.50 4.59
CA LEU A 50 12.09 9.72 5.83
C LEU A 50 12.95 9.52 7.07
N ALA A 51 13.79 8.49 7.07
CA ALA A 51 14.73 8.23 8.17
C ALA A 51 15.78 9.34 8.36
N GLN A 52 16.01 10.18 7.33
CA GLN A 52 16.94 11.31 7.39
C GLN A 52 16.28 12.59 7.91
N GLY A 53 14.94 12.65 7.95
CA GLY A 53 14.18 13.80 8.47
C GLY A 53 14.28 15.06 7.60
N LEU A 54 14.63 14.93 6.32
CA LEU A 54 14.76 16.05 5.38
C LEU A 54 13.55 16.13 4.44
N GLU A 55 13.39 17.27 3.77
CA GLU A 55 12.47 17.37 2.63
C GLU A 55 13.02 16.61 1.42
N PHE A 56 12.14 15.89 0.72
CA PHE A 56 12.50 15.09 -0.44
C PHE A 56 11.38 15.05 -1.48
N ILE A 57 11.72 14.53 -2.65
CA ILE A 57 10.79 14.29 -3.75
C ILE A 57 10.71 12.79 -3.97
N TYR A 58 9.48 12.28 -4.06
CA TYR A 58 9.18 10.94 -4.56
C TYR A 58 8.30 11.04 -5.80
N HIS A 59 8.13 9.95 -6.52
CA HIS A 59 7.32 9.92 -7.72
C HIS A 59 6.12 9.00 -7.57
N ALA A 60 4.92 9.57 -7.75
CA ALA A 60 3.69 8.81 -7.83
C ALA A 60 3.44 8.34 -9.27
N TYR A 61 3.15 7.06 -9.47
CA TYR A 61 2.90 6.50 -10.79
C TYR A 61 1.46 6.74 -11.24
N SER A 62 1.29 7.50 -12.33
CA SER A 62 0.00 7.68 -13.00
C SER A 62 -0.22 6.53 -13.99
N CYS A 63 -1.12 5.59 -13.64
CA CYS A 63 -1.54 4.53 -14.56
C CYS A 63 -2.23 5.07 -15.84
N ARG A 64 -2.82 6.27 -15.77
CA ARG A 64 -3.49 6.91 -16.91
C ARG A 64 -2.49 7.39 -17.94
N ASP A 65 -1.45 8.06 -17.46
CA ASP A 65 -0.49 8.76 -18.31
C ASP A 65 0.78 7.93 -18.52
N ASN A 66 0.85 6.75 -17.91
CA ASN A 66 2.01 5.87 -17.87
C ASN A 66 3.31 6.65 -17.53
N SER A 67 3.25 7.43 -16.44
CA SER A 67 4.36 8.33 -16.08
C SER A 67 4.52 8.47 -14.57
N LEU A 68 5.73 8.85 -14.18
CA LEU A 68 6.13 9.18 -12.82
C LEU A 68 5.93 10.68 -12.57
N LEU A 69 5.01 11.02 -11.66
CA LEU A 69 4.66 12.38 -11.31
C LEU A 69 5.34 12.77 -9.99
N PRO A 70 6.15 13.84 -9.94
CA PRO A 70 6.85 14.23 -8.72
C PRO A 70 5.86 14.72 -7.65
N ARG A 71 6.20 14.39 -6.40
CA ARG A 71 5.50 14.78 -5.18
C ARG A 71 6.53 15.14 -4.12
N SER A 72 6.30 16.24 -3.42
CA SER A 72 7.14 16.63 -2.29
C SER A 72 6.61 16.02 -1.01
N ALA A 73 7.52 15.55 -0.18
CA ALA A 73 7.25 15.19 1.21
C ALA A 73 8.31 15.85 2.09
N GLY A 74 7.95 16.05 3.34
CA GLY A 74 8.82 16.69 4.32
C GLY A 74 8.54 16.18 5.71
N GLN A 75 9.17 16.85 6.68
CA GLN A 75 9.08 16.46 8.08
C GLN A 75 7.64 16.51 8.60
N ALA A 76 7.18 15.43 9.22
CA ALA A 76 5.90 15.34 9.89
C ALA A 76 6.06 14.62 11.25
N PRO A 77 5.21 14.91 12.24
CA PRO A 77 5.18 14.17 13.50
C PRO A 77 4.68 12.73 13.34
N LEU A 78 4.02 12.41 12.22
CA LEU A 78 3.48 11.09 11.91
C LEU A 78 3.50 10.87 10.40
N TYR A 79 4.05 9.73 9.99
CA TYR A 79 3.95 9.22 8.62
C TYR A 79 3.05 8.00 8.63
N ILE A 80 2.05 7.99 7.75
CA ILE A 80 1.12 6.89 7.59
C ILE A 80 1.33 6.32 6.20
N ILE A 81 1.72 5.05 6.13
CA ILE A 81 1.82 4.31 4.89
C ILE A 81 0.55 3.45 4.83
N GLU A 82 -0.26 3.63 3.79
CA GLU A 82 -1.50 2.87 3.62
C GLU A 82 -1.59 2.17 2.27
N GLY A 83 -2.40 1.12 2.25
CA GLY A 83 -2.67 0.29 1.09
C GLY A 83 -2.16 -1.13 1.26
N SER A 84 -2.64 -2.02 0.39
CA SER A 84 -2.07 -3.35 0.24
C SER A 84 -0.57 -3.25 -0.06
N TYR A 85 0.21 -4.27 0.31
CA TYR A 85 1.66 -4.32 0.09
C TYR A 85 2.52 -3.40 0.97
N SER A 86 1.92 -2.58 1.84
CA SER A 86 2.67 -1.71 2.77
C SER A 86 3.65 -2.51 3.64
N LEU A 87 3.27 -3.70 4.10
CA LEU A 87 4.11 -4.55 4.96
C LEU A 87 4.98 -5.55 4.17
N HIS A 88 5.35 -5.22 2.93
CA HIS A 88 6.24 -6.08 2.14
C HIS A 88 7.52 -6.37 2.94
N PRO A 89 8.10 -7.60 2.90
CA PRO A 89 9.24 -7.96 3.74
C PRO A 89 10.45 -7.02 3.64
N ALA A 90 10.65 -6.39 2.49
CA ALA A 90 11.71 -5.40 2.27
C ALA A 90 11.45 -4.02 2.92
N LEU A 91 10.22 -3.75 3.37
CA LEU A 91 9.77 -2.46 3.89
C LEU A 91 9.45 -2.50 5.38
N ARG A 92 8.88 -3.62 5.85
CA ARG A 92 8.20 -3.69 7.16
C ARG A 92 9.09 -3.42 8.37
N ASP A 93 10.39 -3.63 8.25
CA ASP A 93 11.36 -3.39 9.33
C ASP A 93 11.70 -1.89 9.48
N CYS A 94 11.23 -1.04 8.57
CA CYS A 94 11.36 0.42 8.65
C CYS A 94 10.23 1.08 9.44
N TYR A 95 9.19 0.35 9.87
CA TYR A 95 8.03 0.93 10.55
C TYR A 95 8.08 0.76 12.06
N ASP A 96 7.75 1.83 12.78
CA ASP A 96 7.58 1.80 14.22
C ASP A 96 6.35 0.99 14.65
N ILE A 97 5.25 1.08 13.88
CA ILE A 97 3.97 0.42 14.15
C ILE A 97 3.38 -0.15 12.86
N LYS A 98 2.91 -1.39 12.92
CA LYS A 98 2.30 -2.13 11.83
C LYS A 98 0.86 -2.51 12.21
N VAL A 99 -0.10 -2.11 11.39
CA VAL A 99 -1.53 -2.36 11.63
C VAL A 99 -2.12 -3.10 10.46
N PHE A 100 -2.76 -4.24 10.74
CA PHE A 100 -3.58 -4.95 9.77
C PHE A 100 -5.06 -4.64 10.01
N LEU A 101 -5.74 -4.17 8.96
CA LEU A 101 -7.18 -3.92 8.99
C LEU A 101 -7.90 -5.15 8.43
N ASP A 102 -8.59 -5.84 9.32
CA ASP A 102 -9.33 -7.05 9.02
C ASP A 102 -10.80 -6.76 8.71
N ILE A 103 -11.34 -7.49 7.75
CA ILE A 103 -12.72 -7.39 7.29
C ILE A 103 -13.19 -8.76 6.84
N ASP A 104 -14.42 -9.13 7.20
CA ASP A 104 -15.00 -10.38 6.72
C ASP A 104 -15.32 -10.30 5.22
N ASP A 105 -15.26 -11.45 4.53
CA ASP A 105 -15.42 -11.55 3.08
C ASP A 105 -16.77 -10.98 2.60
N GLN A 106 -17.84 -11.14 3.40
CA GLN A 106 -19.16 -10.65 3.02
C GLN A 106 -19.20 -9.12 3.02
N GLU A 107 -18.78 -8.48 4.11
CA GLU A 107 -18.72 -7.02 4.19
C GLU A 107 -17.72 -6.45 3.17
N GLN A 108 -16.58 -7.12 2.94
CA GLN A 108 -15.62 -6.71 1.91
C GLN A 108 -16.30 -6.67 0.53
N ALA A 109 -17.03 -7.75 0.17
CA ALA A 109 -17.73 -7.84 -1.10
C ALA A 109 -18.84 -6.79 -1.24
N GLU A 110 -19.65 -6.59 -0.21
CA GLU A 110 -20.71 -5.57 -0.20
C GLU A 110 -20.15 -4.17 -0.40
N ARG A 111 -19.04 -3.82 0.28
CA ARG A 111 -18.38 -2.52 0.13
C ARG A 111 -17.78 -2.33 -1.25
N ILE A 112 -17.14 -3.36 -1.81
CA ILE A 112 -16.57 -3.31 -3.15
C ILE A 112 -17.66 -3.11 -4.20
N LEU A 113 -18.76 -3.89 -4.13
CA LEU A 113 -19.91 -3.72 -5.02
C LEU A 113 -20.48 -2.31 -4.96
N LYS A 114 -20.64 -1.77 -3.75
CA LYS A 114 -21.16 -0.41 -3.55
C LYS A 114 -20.23 0.67 -4.10
N ARG A 115 -18.91 0.49 -4.01
CA ARG A 115 -17.90 1.47 -4.45
C ARG A 115 -17.64 1.41 -5.95
N GLU A 116 -17.50 0.21 -6.50
CA GLU A 116 -16.96 -0.02 -7.84
C GLU A 116 -18.03 -0.34 -8.88
N GLY A 117 -19.23 -0.74 -8.45
CA GLY A 117 -20.32 -1.12 -9.35
C GLY A 117 -19.89 -2.22 -10.32
N SER A 118 -20.00 -1.95 -11.63
CA SER A 118 -19.60 -2.91 -12.68
C SER A 118 -18.11 -3.28 -12.67
N ARG A 119 -17.25 -2.46 -12.05
CA ARG A 119 -15.80 -2.74 -11.96
C ARG A 119 -15.45 -3.70 -10.82
N ALA A 120 -16.42 -4.05 -9.96
CA ALA A 120 -16.22 -4.94 -8.82
C ALA A 120 -15.73 -6.33 -9.22
N GLU A 121 -16.13 -6.83 -10.40
CA GLU A 121 -15.71 -8.15 -10.90
C GLU A 121 -14.18 -8.31 -10.94
N ARG A 122 -13.47 -7.24 -11.30
CA ARG A 122 -12.00 -7.26 -11.33
C ARG A 122 -11.41 -7.41 -9.93
N PHE A 123 -12.03 -6.83 -8.90
CA PHE A 123 -11.58 -7.02 -7.52
C PHE A 123 -11.70 -8.48 -7.09
N PHE A 124 -12.83 -9.13 -7.39
CA PHE A 124 -13.06 -10.51 -7.00
C PHE A 124 -12.18 -11.51 -7.76
N LYS A 125 -11.89 -11.24 -9.04
CA LYS A 125 -11.15 -12.18 -9.89
C LYS A 125 -9.63 -11.98 -9.87
N GLU A 126 -9.17 -10.77 -9.59
CA GLU A 126 -7.75 -10.41 -9.73
C GLU A 126 -7.19 -9.87 -8.41
N TRP A 127 -7.75 -8.77 -7.90
CA TRP A 127 -7.13 -8.04 -6.79
C TRP A 127 -7.19 -8.79 -5.46
N ILE A 128 -8.36 -9.28 -5.04
CA ILE A 128 -8.51 -10.01 -3.76
C ILE A 128 -7.68 -11.29 -3.75
N PRO A 129 -7.70 -12.16 -4.78
CA PRO A 129 -6.83 -13.34 -4.80
C PRO A 129 -5.34 -12.99 -4.70
N MET A 130 -4.91 -11.92 -5.38
CA MET A 130 -3.53 -11.46 -5.35
C MET A 130 -3.14 -10.91 -3.97
N GLU A 131 -4.01 -10.11 -3.35
CA GLU A 131 -3.82 -9.59 -1.99
C GLU A 131 -3.76 -10.70 -0.95
N ASN A 132 -4.68 -11.66 -1.00
CA ASN A 132 -4.70 -12.82 -0.10
C ASN A 132 -3.44 -13.67 -0.25
N HIS A 133 -3.01 -13.94 -1.49
CA HIS A 133 -1.75 -14.65 -1.75
C HIS A 133 -0.55 -13.93 -1.13
N TYR A 134 -0.50 -12.59 -1.27
CA TYR A 134 0.51 -11.77 -0.64
C TYR A 134 0.44 -11.82 0.90
N PHE A 135 -0.75 -11.69 1.49
CA PHE A 135 -0.92 -11.74 2.94
C PHE A 135 -0.44 -13.06 3.53
N ASP A 136 -0.80 -14.18 2.90
CA ASP A 136 -0.45 -15.52 3.34
C ASP A 136 1.06 -15.81 3.20
N ALA A 137 1.64 -15.45 2.06
CA ALA A 137 3.04 -15.72 1.75
C ALA A 137 3.99 -14.82 2.56
N CYS A 138 3.64 -13.55 2.76
CA CYS A 138 4.46 -12.59 3.50
C CYS A 138 4.15 -12.53 4.99
N LYS A 139 3.17 -13.32 5.47
CA LYS A 139 2.77 -13.39 6.89
C LYS A 139 2.37 -12.04 7.44
N VAL A 140 1.58 -11.31 6.66
CA VAL A 140 1.27 -9.89 6.89
C VAL A 140 0.46 -9.72 8.17
N ARG A 141 -0.51 -10.61 8.41
CA ARG A 141 -1.29 -10.59 9.65
C ARG A 141 -0.40 -10.88 10.85
N GLU A 142 0.44 -11.91 10.75
CA GLU A 142 1.26 -12.40 11.85
C GLU A 142 2.40 -11.44 12.21
N CYS A 143 2.89 -10.65 11.24
CA CYS A 143 3.93 -9.65 11.47
C CYS A 143 3.38 -8.27 11.85
N SER A 144 2.06 -8.11 12.00
CA SER A 144 1.45 -6.84 12.42
C SER A 144 1.41 -6.73 13.94
N ASP A 145 1.64 -5.53 14.46
CA ASP A 145 1.61 -5.25 15.90
C ASP A 145 0.15 -5.16 16.40
N PHE A 146 -0.76 -4.69 15.55
CA PHE A 146 -2.19 -4.59 15.84
C PHE A 146 -3.04 -5.20 14.74
N LEU A 147 -4.07 -5.95 15.14
CA LEU A 147 -5.14 -6.43 14.27
C LEU A 147 -6.42 -5.71 14.64
N LEU A 148 -6.95 -4.91 13.70
CA LEU A 148 -8.21 -4.21 13.90
C LEU A 148 -9.27 -4.83 13.00
N SER A 149 -10.25 -5.48 13.61
CA SER A 149 -11.43 -5.98 12.91
C SER A 149 -12.64 -5.13 13.28
N LYS A 150 -13.72 -5.23 12.50
CA LYS A 150 -15.00 -4.57 12.84
C LYS A 150 -15.71 -5.22 14.05
N ASN A 151 -15.14 -6.26 14.65
CA ASN A 151 -15.74 -7.00 15.77
C ASN A 151 -15.06 -6.65 17.11
N GLU A 152 -15.54 -5.55 17.69
CA GLU A 152 -15.78 -5.20 19.11
C GLU A 152 -15.71 -3.67 19.31
#